data_AF-A0A0P9CQZ6-F1
#
_entry.id   AF-A0A0P9CQZ6-F1
#
_cell.length_a   1.000
_cell.length_b   1.000
_cell.length_c   1.000
_cell.angle_alpha   90.00
_cell.angle_beta   90.00
_cell.angle_gamma   90.00
#
_symmetry.space_group_name_H-M   'P 1'
#
loop_
_entity.id
_entity.type
_entity.pdbx_description
1 polymer ?
#
loop_
_entity_poly.entity_id
_entity_poly.type
_entity_poly.pdbx_seq_one_letter_code
_entity_poly.pdbx_strand_id
1 'polypeptide(L)'
;MRRWRAALIAYAARLRLTFHEGRAQVVPSETGLPFLGWRVFPYRRRLKRRNVVAFTRRFRRMRARYAAGAATFGELNASIGGWVAHARHGNTRALRRSLLAATLPRRGTA
;
A
#
# COMPACT_ATOMS: atom_id res chain seq x y z
N MET A 1 -5.98 -27.40 -19.77
CA MET A 1 -5.22 -26.57 -18.78
C MET A 1 -3.79 -26.38 -19.31
N ARG A 2 -3.17 -25.19 -19.19
CA ARG A 2 -1.77 -24.99 -19.65
C ARG A 2 -0.82 -25.87 -18.82
N ARG A 3 0.16 -26.55 -19.46
CA ARG A 3 1.06 -27.53 -18.84
C ARG A 3 1.80 -27.00 -17.60
N TRP A 4 2.28 -25.76 -17.64
CA TRP A 4 2.99 -25.15 -16.51
C TRP A 4 2.10 -24.98 -15.27
N ARG A 5 0.80 -24.70 -15.45
CA ARG A 5 -0.13 -24.47 -14.34
C ARG A 5 -0.38 -25.78 -13.59
N ALA A 6 -0.56 -26.87 -14.33
CA ALA A 6 -0.70 -28.21 -13.76
C ALA A 6 0.57 -28.63 -12.99
N ALA A 7 1.76 -28.35 -13.55
CA ALA A 7 3.03 -28.64 -12.87
C ALA A 7 3.19 -27.88 -11.55
N LEU A 8 2.83 -26.58 -11.51
CA LEU A 8 2.86 -25.80 -10.26
C LEU A 8 1.87 -26.33 -9.22
N ILE A 9 0.66 -26.71 -9.63
CA ILE A 9 -0.36 -27.28 -8.72
C ILE A 9 0.14 -28.61 -8.14
N ALA A 10 0.68 -29.50 -8.99
CA ALA A 10 1.23 -30.78 -8.55
C ALA A 10 2.42 -30.61 -7.58
N TYR A 11 3.28 -29.62 -7.84
CA TYR A 11 4.38 -29.30 -6.94
C TYR A 11 3.89 -28.76 -5.59
N ALA A 12 2.93 -27.84 -5.58
CA ALA A 12 2.34 -27.33 -4.35
C ALA A 12 1.68 -28.43 -3.51
N ALA A 13 1.04 -29.40 -4.16
CA ALA A 13 0.43 -30.55 -3.48
C ALA A 13 1.46 -31.38 -2.69
N ARG A 14 2.71 -31.53 -3.19
CA ARG A 14 3.80 -32.17 -2.44
C ARG A 14 4.15 -31.44 -1.15
N LEU A 15 3.90 -30.14 -1.09
CA LEU A 15 4.08 -29.30 0.10
C LEU A 15 2.82 -29.20 0.97
N ARG A 16 1.77 -29.99 0.66
CA ARG A 16 0.44 -29.91 1.30
C ARG A 16 -0.22 -28.53 1.14
N LEU A 17 0.07 -27.85 0.03
CA LEU A 17 -0.50 -26.55 -0.32
C LEU A 17 -1.46 -26.69 -1.50
N THR A 18 -2.53 -25.89 -1.49
CA THR A 18 -3.49 -25.79 -2.60
C THR A 18 -3.52 -24.37 -3.16
N PHE A 19 -3.68 -24.25 -4.48
CA PHE A 19 -3.86 -22.94 -5.11
C PHE A 19 -5.30 -22.48 -4.94
N HIS A 20 -5.48 -21.20 -4.60
CA HIS A 20 -6.78 -20.55 -4.74
C HIS A 20 -7.06 -20.28 -6.21
N GLU A 21 -7.57 -21.28 -6.92
CA GLU A 21 -7.70 -21.23 -8.37
C GLU A 21 -8.52 -20.05 -8.87
N GLY A 22 -9.63 -19.70 -8.21
CA GLY A 22 -10.42 -18.51 -8.58
C GLY A 22 -9.68 -17.17 -8.44
N ARG A 23 -8.57 -17.12 -7.70
CA ARG A 23 -7.74 -15.92 -7.49
C ARG A 23 -6.44 -15.95 -8.31
N ALA A 24 -5.86 -17.14 -8.51
CA ALA A 24 -4.60 -17.35 -9.22
C ALA A 24 -4.82 -17.39 -10.75
N GLN A 25 -5.40 -16.31 -11.28
CA GLN A 25 -5.73 -16.16 -12.69
C GLN A 25 -4.57 -15.57 -13.47
N VAL A 26 -4.38 -16.05 -14.69
CA VAL A 26 -3.42 -15.48 -15.63
C VAL A 26 -4.09 -14.30 -16.30
N VAL A 27 -3.45 -13.14 -16.23
CA VAL A 27 -3.92 -11.92 -16.87
C VAL A 27 -2.79 -11.34 -17.72
N PRO A 28 -3.11 -10.68 -18.86
CA PRO A 28 -2.11 -9.96 -19.62
C PRO A 28 -1.43 -8.89 -18.75
N SER A 29 -0.11 -8.76 -18.87
CA SER A 29 0.70 -7.90 -18.01
C SER A 29 0.33 -6.41 -18.13
N GLU A 30 -0.18 -6.04 -19.30
CA GLU A 30 -0.59 -4.70 -19.71
C GLU A 30 -1.83 -4.23 -18.95
N THR A 31 -2.66 -5.16 -18.48
CA THR A 31 -3.85 -4.86 -17.64
C THR A 31 -3.46 -4.46 -16.21
N GLY A 32 -2.24 -4.79 -15.81
CA GLY A 32 -1.65 -4.47 -14.53
C GLY A 32 -2.06 -5.44 -13.41
N LEU A 33 -1.07 -6.10 -12.81
CA LEU A 33 -1.28 -7.08 -11.74
C LEU A 33 -1.51 -6.40 -10.38
N PRO A 34 -2.55 -6.77 -9.62
CA PRO A 34 -2.69 -6.33 -8.24
C PRO A 34 -1.65 -7.00 -7.34
N PHE A 35 -0.70 -6.25 -6.80
CA PHE A 35 0.34 -6.81 -5.91
C PHE A 35 0.69 -5.84 -4.77
N LEU A 36 0.66 -6.31 -3.52
CA LEU A 36 1.06 -5.56 -2.31
C LEU A 36 0.56 -4.11 -2.25
N GLY A 37 -0.71 -3.87 -2.60
CA GLY A 37 -1.28 -2.52 -2.57
C GLY A 37 -1.04 -1.66 -3.82
N TRP A 38 -0.32 -2.20 -4.79
CA TRP A 38 -0.09 -1.62 -6.11
C TRP A 38 -0.94 -2.30 -7.18
N ARG A 39 -1.08 -1.60 -8.30
CA ARG A 39 -1.30 -2.18 -9.63
C ARG A 39 0.01 -2.03 -10.40
N VAL A 40 0.64 -3.15 -10.73
CA VAL A 40 1.98 -3.23 -11.33
C VAL A 40 1.84 -3.50 -12.82
N PHE A 41 2.45 -2.65 -13.64
CA PHE A 41 2.56 -2.77 -15.09
C PHE A 41 4.03 -3.00 -15.45
N PRO A 42 4.36 -3.44 -16.67
CA PRO A 42 5.74 -3.66 -17.09
C PRO A 42 6.66 -2.44 -16.86
N TYR A 43 6.16 -1.23 -17.15
CA TYR A 43 6.96 0.01 -17.12
C TYR A 43 6.52 1.02 -16.04
N ARG A 44 5.51 0.69 -15.20
CA ARG A 44 5.02 1.61 -14.16
C ARG A 44 4.29 0.90 -13.03
N ARG A 45 4.17 1.58 -11.89
CA ARG A 45 3.36 1.14 -10.74
C ARG A 45 2.38 2.24 -10.33
N ARG A 46 1.11 1.87 -10.14
CA ARG A 46 0.05 2.77 -9.64
C ARG A 46 -0.37 2.34 -8.24
N LEU A 47 -0.33 3.27 -7.28
CA LEU A 47 -0.77 3.00 -5.92
C LEU A 47 -2.29 2.84 -5.92
N LYS A 48 -2.82 1.81 -5.26
CA LYS A 48 -4.28 1.60 -5.23
C LYS A 48 -4.96 2.68 -4.40
N ARG A 49 -6.07 3.20 -4.90
CA ARG A 49 -6.91 4.22 -4.22
C ARG A 49 -7.22 3.84 -2.77
N ARG A 50 -7.53 2.57 -2.49
CA ARG A 50 -7.82 2.10 -1.12
C ARG A 50 -6.68 2.35 -0.14
N ASN A 51 -5.42 2.21 -0.57
CA ASN A 51 -4.25 2.48 0.26
C ASN A 51 -4.11 3.97 0.55
N VAL A 52 -4.39 4.81 -0.46
CA VAL A 52 -4.40 6.26 -0.32
C VAL A 52 -5.47 6.68 0.69
N VAL A 53 -6.70 6.22 0.52
CA VAL A 53 -7.82 6.53 1.42
C VAL A 53 -7.54 6.06 2.86
N ALA A 54 -7.03 4.84 3.02
CA ALA A 54 -6.67 4.30 4.33
C ALA A 54 -5.61 5.17 5.02
N PHE A 55 -4.57 5.56 4.29
CA PHE A 55 -3.54 6.46 4.82
C PHE A 55 -4.10 7.83 5.17
N THR A 56 -4.87 8.47 4.29
CA THR A 56 -5.46 9.79 4.56
C THR A 56 -6.31 9.78 5.82
N ARG A 57 -7.14 8.74 6.02
CA ARG A 57 -7.93 8.56 7.25
C ARG A 57 -7.05 8.39 8.48
N ARG A 58 -5.99 7.58 8.40
CA ARG A 58 -5.03 7.41 9.49
C ARG A 58 -4.30 8.71 9.81
N PHE A 59 -3.82 9.42 8.79
CA PHE A 59 -3.10 10.68 8.93
C PHE A 59 -3.95 11.76 9.62
N ARG A 60 -5.23 11.88 9.27
CA ARG A 60 -6.17 12.77 9.96
C ARG A 60 -6.28 12.45 11.45
N ARG A 61 -6.43 11.17 11.82
CA ARG A 61 -6.50 10.75 13.23
C ARG A 61 -5.19 11.03 13.98
N MET A 62 -4.03 10.78 13.35
CA MET A 62 -2.74 11.06 13.97
C MET A 62 -2.52 12.56 14.19
N ARG A 63 -2.94 13.42 13.25
CA ARG A 63 -2.92 14.87 13.44
C ARG A 63 -3.79 15.32 14.61
N ALA A 64 -4.99 14.75 14.74
CA ALA A 64 -5.87 15.04 15.88
C ALA A 64 -5.25 14.61 17.22
N ARG A 65 -4.66 13.40 17.28
CA ARG A 65 -3.94 12.93 18.48
C ARG A 65 -2.73 13.81 18.82
N TYR A 66 -1.97 14.22 17.81
CA TYR A 66 -0.84 15.14 17.98
C TYR A 66 -1.32 16.50 18.51
N ALA A 67 -2.41 17.05 17.96
CA ALA A 67 -3.02 18.27 18.46
C ALA A 67 -3.47 18.16 19.92
N ALA A 68 -3.96 16.99 20.33
CA ALA A 68 -4.38 16.71 21.70
C ALA A 68 -3.21 16.33 22.65
N GLY A 69 -1.95 16.43 22.22
CA GLY A 69 -0.78 16.05 23.04
C GLY A 69 -0.53 14.54 23.15
N ALA A 70 -1.52 13.71 22.79
CA ALA A 70 -1.55 12.23 22.89
C ALA A 70 -0.73 11.47 21.84
N ALA A 71 0.07 12.18 21.03
CA ALA A 71 1.10 11.63 20.17
C ALA A 71 2.26 12.62 20.06
N THR A 72 3.47 12.08 19.99
CA THR A 72 4.69 12.85 19.77
C THR A 72 4.89 13.16 18.29
N PHE A 73 5.75 14.15 18.01
CA PHE A 73 6.17 14.42 16.63
C PHE A 73 6.91 13.22 16.03
N GLY A 74 7.71 12.50 16.82
CA GLY A 74 8.44 11.31 16.39
C GLY A 74 7.52 10.19 15.89
N GLU A 75 6.46 9.86 16.63
CA GLU A 75 5.47 8.86 16.21
C GLU A 75 4.74 9.26 14.93
N LEU A 76 4.37 10.54 14.82
CA LEU A 76 3.73 11.08 13.63
C LEU A 76 4.68 10.99 12.42
N ASN A 77 5.92 11.45 12.57
CA ASN A 77 6.94 11.43 11.53
C ASN A 77 7.28 10.01 11.08
N ALA A 78 7.41 9.06 12.01
CA ALA A 78 7.66 7.65 11.69
C ALA A 78 6.54 7.03 10.85
N SER A 79 5.26 7.29 11.21
CA SER A 79 4.13 6.76 10.44
C SER A 79 4.01 7.37 9.04
N ILE A 80 4.27 8.67 8.91
CA ILE A 80 4.35 9.36 7.60
C ILE A 80 5.51 8.76 6.80
N GLY A 81 6.70 8.64 7.40
CA GLY A 81 7.91 8.10 6.78
C GLY A 81 7.69 6.70 6.23
N GLY A 82 7.10 5.80 7.01
CA GLY A 82 6.79 4.44 6.57
C GLY A 82 5.84 4.42 5.37
N TRP A 83 4.81 5.27 5.36
CA TRP A 83 3.91 5.36 4.21
C TRP A 83 4.57 6.00 2.98
N VAL A 84 5.38 7.04 3.17
CA VAL A 84 6.12 7.70 2.08
C VAL A 84 7.12 6.72 1.46
N ALA A 85 7.82 5.92 2.28
CA ALA A 85 8.74 4.88 1.83
C ALA A 85 8.02 3.85 0.95
N HIS A 86 6.82 3.41 1.33
CA HIS A 86 5.99 2.58 0.47
C HIS A 86 5.60 3.33 -0.82
N ALA A 87 4.94 4.47 -0.70
CA ALA A 87 4.36 5.23 -1.82
C ALA A 87 5.39 5.70 -2.85
N ARG A 88 6.66 5.89 -2.49
CA ARG A 88 7.71 6.35 -3.43
C ARG A 88 8.05 5.35 -4.54
N HIS A 89 7.61 4.09 -4.43
CA HIS A 89 7.92 3.02 -5.39
C HIS A 89 7.16 3.15 -6.73
N GLY A 90 6.22 4.08 -6.83
CA GLY A 90 5.55 4.45 -8.07
C GLY A 90 5.55 5.97 -8.27
N ASN A 91 4.98 6.42 -9.40
CA ASN A 91 4.87 7.85 -9.69
C ASN A 91 3.78 8.50 -8.80
N THR A 92 4.16 8.88 -7.59
CA THR A 92 3.25 9.42 -6.56
C THR A 92 3.70 10.78 -6.02
N ARG A 93 4.66 11.46 -6.66
CA ARG A 93 5.22 12.73 -6.16
C ARG A 93 4.13 13.79 -5.93
N ALA A 94 3.29 14.03 -6.93
CA ALA A 94 2.19 14.99 -6.84
C ALA A 94 1.17 14.60 -5.75
N LEU A 95 0.82 13.31 -5.68
CA LEU A 95 -0.08 12.78 -4.65
C LEU A 95 0.47 13.00 -3.24
N ARG A 96 1.74 12.66 -3.00
CA ARG A 96 2.40 12.84 -1.69
C ARG A 96 2.44 14.31 -1.29
N ARG A 97 2.76 15.20 -2.23
CA ARG A 97 2.74 16.66 -2.00
C ARG A 97 1.34 17.13 -1.61
N SER A 98 0.31 16.73 -2.36
CA SER A 98 -1.08 17.12 -2.07
C SER A 98 -1.55 16.63 -0.70
N LEU A 99 -1.24 15.39 -0.33
CA LEU A 99 -1.68 14.81 0.94
C LEU A 99 -0.96 15.37 2.17
N LEU A 100 0.29 15.78 2.01
CA LEU A 100 1.16 16.25 3.10
C LEU A 100 1.34 17.77 3.11
N ALA A 101 0.62 18.52 2.26
CA ALA A 101 0.71 19.97 2.19
C ALA A 101 0.14 20.68 3.44
N ALA A 102 -0.75 20.02 4.18
CA ALA A 102 -1.39 20.61 5.34
C ALA A 102 -0.38 20.81 6.49
N THR A 103 -0.34 22.02 7.04
CA THR A 103 0.45 22.35 8.22
C THR A 103 0.03 21.48 9.42
N LEU A 104 1.00 21.14 10.26
CA LEU A 104 0.70 20.43 11.50
C LEU A 104 0.05 21.41 12.50
N PRO A 105 -1.00 20.99 13.22
CA PRO A 105 -1.55 21.80 14.30
C PRO A 105 -0.51 21.98 15.41
N ARG A 106 -0.64 23.03 16.22
CA ARG A 106 0.15 23.12 17.46
C ARG A 106 -0.14 21.90 18.33
N ARG A 107 0.92 21.34 18.92
CA ARG A 107 0.78 20.24 19.88
C ARG A 107 0.17 20.82 21.16
N GLY A 108 -0.95 20.26 21.61
CA GLY A 108 -1.50 20.56 22.93
C GLY A 108 -0.56 20.07 24.03
N THR A 109 -0.54 20.80 25.13
CA THR A 109 -0.03 20.29 26.41
C THR A 109 -1.06 19.30 26.93
N ALA A 110 -0.66 18.03 27.10
CA ALA A 110 -1.49 17.01 27.72
C ALA A 110 -1.71 17.34 29.20
#